data_AF-C7NYW2-F1
#
_entry.id   AF-C7NYW2-F1
#
_cell.length_a   1.000
_cell.length_b   1.000
_cell.length_c   1.000
_cell.angle_alpha   90.00
_cell.angle_beta   90.00
_cell.angle_gamma   90.00
#
_symmetry.space_group_name_H-M   'P 1'
#
loop_
_entity.id
_entity.type
_entity.pdbx_description
1 polymer ?
#
loop_
_entity_poly.entity_id
_entity_poly.type
_entity_poly.pdbx_seq_one_letter_code
_entity_poly.pdbx_strand_id
1 'polypeptide(L)'
;MPQPKDDFDDLRPLEFREPEEVLDDDEMYTIYEIGRLLQGLEAEAELDVETENVLMDWAIPWLIKHADAFVFAEPSADDEPGYYGLA
;
A
#
# COMPACT_ATOMS: atom_id res chain seq x y z
N MET A 1 9.13 16.15 -20.30
CA MET A 1 8.76 17.58 -20.19
C MET A 1 7.32 17.66 -19.69
N PRO A 2 6.97 18.65 -18.86
CA PRO A 2 5.57 18.84 -18.44
C PRO A 2 4.67 19.16 -19.64
N GLN A 3 3.41 18.72 -19.59
CA GLN A 3 2.39 18.97 -20.62
C GLN A 3 1.36 20.00 -20.13
N PRO A 4 0.84 20.89 -20.99
CA PRO A 4 -0.28 21.78 -20.65
C PRO A 4 -1.50 20.99 -20.18
N LYS A 5 -2.17 21.47 -19.12
CA LYS A 5 -3.36 20.81 -18.56
C LYS A 5 -4.56 20.82 -19.52
N ASP A 6 -4.64 21.82 -20.38
CA ASP A 6 -5.71 21.98 -21.37
C ASP A 6 -5.59 21.00 -22.56
N ASP A 7 -4.49 20.24 -22.65
CA ASP A 7 -4.31 19.18 -23.65
C ASP A 7 -5.05 17.88 -23.28
N PHE A 8 -5.70 17.82 -22.11
CA PHE A 8 -6.38 16.64 -21.58
C PHE A 8 -7.89 16.87 -21.47
N ASP A 9 -8.66 16.08 -22.22
CA ASP A 9 -10.13 16.17 -22.25
C ASP A 9 -10.82 15.44 -21.08
N ASP A 10 -10.15 14.47 -20.45
CA ASP A 10 -10.69 13.65 -19.36
C ASP A 10 -9.82 13.78 -18.10
N LEU A 11 -10.23 14.70 -17.21
CA LEU A 11 -9.58 14.94 -15.93
C LEU A 11 -10.49 14.45 -14.80
N ARG A 12 -9.96 13.56 -13.98
CA ARG A 12 -10.65 12.98 -12.82
C ARG A 12 -9.89 13.35 -11.54
N PRO A 13 -10.57 13.44 -10.39
CA PRO A 13 -9.88 13.48 -9.10
C PRO A 13 -8.91 12.30 -8.98
N LEU A 14 -7.76 12.53 -8.38
CA LEU A 14 -6.87 11.44 -8.00
C LEU A 14 -7.49 10.71 -6.81
N GLU A 15 -7.96 9.50 -7.05
CA GLU A 15 -8.56 8.63 -6.04
C GLU A 15 -7.64 7.42 -5.81
N PHE A 16 -7.48 7.04 -4.55
CA PHE A 16 -6.76 5.84 -4.14
C PHE A 16 -7.79 4.83 -3.64
N ARG A 17 -7.47 3.54 -3.74
CA ARG A 17 -8.31 2.48 -3.15
C ARG A 17 -8.44 2.67 -1.64
N GLU A 18 -9.62 2.38 -1.11
CA GLU A 18 -9.83 2.35 0.34
C GLU A 18 -9.25 1.05 0.94
N PRO A 19 -8.84 1.04 2.22
CA PRO A 19 -8.21 -0.14 2.84
C PRO A 19 -9.02 -1.43 2.74
N GLU A 20 -10.34 -1.33 2.94
CA GLU A 20 -11.32 -2.41 2.81
C GLU A 20 -11.45 -2.99 1.38
N GLU A 21 -10.98 -2.28 0.36
CA GLU A 21 -10.93 -2.78 -1.03
C GLU A 21 -9.63 -3.53 -1.34
N VAL A 22 -8.66 -3.50 -0.41
CA VAL A 22 -7.30 -4.01 -0.62
C VAL A 22 -6.99 -5.18 0.31
N LEU A 23 -7.49 -5.14 1.55
CA LEU A 23 -7.12 -6.07 2.61
C LEU A 23 -8.32 -6.91 3.06
N ASP A 24 -8.04 -8.11 3.55
CA ASP A 24 -9.02 -8.93 4.23
C ASP A 24 -9.15 -8.50 5.70
N ASP A 25 -10.38 -8.49 6.23
CA ASP A 25 -10.69 -8.10 7.62
C ASP A 25 -10.08 -9.07 8.65
N ASP A 26 -9.87 -10.33 8.27
CA ASP A 26 -9.37 -11.38 9.16
C ASP A 26 -7.84 -11.61 9.06
N GLU A 27 -7.13 -10.79 8.27
CA GLU A 27 -5.69 -10.94 8.00
C GLU A 27 -4.84 -9.74 8.45
N MET A 28 -3.54 -10.00 8.61
CA MET A 28 -2.54 -9.02 9.02
C MET A 28 -1.36 -9.08 8.05
N TYR A 29 -0.87 -7.93 7.62
CA TYR A 29 0.10 -7.80 6.54
C TYR A 29 1.29 -6.94 6.94
N THR A 30 2.46 -7.29 6.44
CA THR A 30 3.62 -6.40 6.43
C THR A 30 3.42 -5.27 5.41
N ILE A 31 4.20 -4.19 5.54
CA ILE A 31 4.16 -3.08 4.58
C ILE A 31 4.50 -3.52 3.15
N TYR A 32 5.34 -4.56 3.01
CA TYR A 32 5.73 -5.12 1.70
C TYR A 32 4.54 -5.79 1.02
N GLU A 33 3.78 -6.59 1.75
CA GLU A 33 2.57 -7.26 1.26
C GLU A 33 1.49 -6.25 0.87
N ILE A 34 1.28 -5.21 1.69
CA ILE A 34 0.38 -4.09 1.35
C ILE A 34 0.82 -3.43 0.04
N GLY A 35 2.12 -3.19 -0.14
CA GLY A 35 2.66 -2.64 -1.39
C GLY A 35 2.31 -3.48 -2.62
N ARG A 36 2.39 -4.81 -2.52
CA ARG A 36 2.01 -5.76 -3.58
C ARG A 36 0.51 -5.73 -3.85
N LEU A 37 -0.30 -5.82 -2.79
CA LEU A 37 -1.77 -5.78 -2.88
C LEU A 37 -2.26 -4.48 -3.51
N LEU A 38 -1.63 -3.34 -3.20
CA LEU A 38 -1.90 -2.03 -3.82
C LEU A 38 -1.62 -1.99 -5.33
N GLN A 39 -0.76 -2.87 -5.85
CA GLN A 39 -0.58 -3.06 -7.29
C GLN A 39 -1.50 -4.13 -7.91
N GLY A 40 -2.33 -4.78 -7.09
CA GLY A 40 -3.19 -5.88 -7.54
C GLY A 40 -2.44 -7.20 -7.70
N LEU A 41 -1.28 -7.34 -7.05
CA LEU A 41 -0.53 -8.58 -6.96
C LEU A 41 -0.97 -9.40 -5.74
N GLU A 42 -0.63 -10.68 -5.72
CA GLU A 42 -0.79 -11.52 -4.54
C GLU A 42 0.19 -11.09 -3.43
N ALA A 43 -0.20 -11.25 -2.16
CA ALA A 43 0.62 -10.90 -1.01
C ALA A 43 1.97 -11.64 -1.03
N GLU A 44 2.00 -12.88 -1.49
CA GLU A 44 3.21 -13.73 -1.55
C GLU A 44 3.98 -13.61 -2.88
N ALA A 45 3.63 -12.67 -3.76
CA ALA A 45 4.27 -12.55 -5.06
C ALA A 45 5.79 -12.26 -4.92
N GLU A 46 6.62 -13.09 -5.56
CA GLU A 46 8.07 -12.89 -5.60
C GLU A 46 8.43 -11.69 -6.49
N LEU A 47 9.07 -10.70 -5.88
CA LEU A 47 9.57 -9.50 -6.56
C LEU A 47 11.07 -9.34 -6.27
N ASP A 48 11.77 -8.65 -7.15
CA ASP A 48 13.12 -8.20 -6.85
C ASP A 48 13.09 -7.03 -5.85
N VAL A 49 14.19 -6.87 -5.11
CA VAL A 49 14.32 -5.88 -4.03
C VAL A 49 14.15 -4.44 -4.53
N GLU A 50 14.56 -4.12 -5.76
CA GLU A 50 14.42 -2.77 -6.30
C GLU A 50 12.94 -2.43 -6.51
N THR A 51 12.19 -3.37 -7.09
CA THR A 51 10.75 -3.25 -7.26
C THR A 51 10.03 -3.14 -5.91
N GLU A 52 10.36 -3.98 -4.92
CA GLU A 52 9.73 -3.92 -3.60
C GLU A 52 9.91 -2.58 -2.90
N ASN A 53 11.11 -2.01 -2.97
CA ASN A 53 11.39 -0.71 -2.36
C ASN A 53 10.53 0.40 -2.96
N VAL A 54 10.33 0.39 -4.29
CA VAL A 54 9.45 1.36 -4.95
C VAL A 54 7.99 1.20 -4.50
N LEU A 55 7.51 -0.05 -4.36
CA LEU A 55 6.15 -0.30 -3.88
C LEU A 55 5.96 0.14 -2.43
N MET A 56 6.95 -0.11 -1.58
CA MET A 56 6.96 0.32 -0.18
C MET A 56 6.90 1.85 -0.07
N ASP A 57 7.67 2.58 -0.88
CA ASP A 57 7.65 4.04 -0.92
C ASP A 57 6.27 4.60 -1.29
N TRP A 58 5.47 3.85 -2.06
CA TRP A 58 4.10 4.22 -2.41
C TRP A 58 3.07 3.80 -1.35
N ALA A 59 3.29 2.66 -0.70
CA ALA A 59 2.43 2.14 0.34
C ALA A 59 2.48 3.00 1.61
N ILE A 60 3.65 3.52 2.00
CA ILE A 60 3.81 4.31 3.23
C ILE A 60 2.90 5.56 3.25
N PRO A 61 2.88 6.44 2.24
CA PRO A 61 1.97 7.59 2.23
C PRO A 61 0.49 7.19 2.26
N TRP A 62 0.14 6.09 1.59
CA TRP A 62 -1.22 5.57 1.61
C TRP A 62 -1.61 5.11 3.01
N LEU A 63 -0.75 4.34 3.68
CA LEU A 63 -0.98 3.88 5.06
C LEU A 63 -1.13 5.06 6.02
N ILE A 64 -0.26 6.08 5.91
CA ILE A 64 -0.34 7.29 6.75
C ILE A 64 -1.66 8.03 6.52
N LYS A 65 -2.11 8.16 5.27
CA LYS A 65 -3.38 8.81 4.93
C LYS A 65 -4.58 8.10 5.55
N HIS A 66 -4.52 6.77 5.63
CA HIS A 66 -5.61 5.92 6.10
C HIS A 66 -5.38 5.36 7.53
N ALA A 67 -4.45 5.94 8.30
CA ALA A 67 -3.98 5.36 9.56
C ALA A 67 -5.09 5.06 10.59
N ASP A 68 -6.18 5.83 10.58
CA ASP A 68 -7.32 5.62 11.48
C ASP A 68 -8.10 4.32 11.19
N ALA A 69 -7.89 3.69 10.03
CA ALA A 69 -8.52 2.43 9.62
C ALA A 69 -7.69 1.18 10.01
N PHE A 70 -6.52 1.37 10.61
CA PHE A 70 -5.56 0.29 10.84
C PHE A 70 -5.32 -0.01 12.31
N VAL A 71 -5.11 -1.30 12.60
CA VAL A 71 -4.44 -1.79 13.80
C VAL A 71 -3.03 -2.25 13.47
N PHE A 72 -2.14 -2.21 14.46
CA PHE A 72 -0.73 -2.60 14.31
C PHE A 72 -0.37 -3.65 15.36
N ALA A 73 0.23 -4.75 14.91
CA ALA A 73 0.88 -5.74 15.73
C ALA A 73 2.40 -5.51 15.72
N GLU A 74 2.95 -5.32 16.92
CA GLU A 74 4.39 -5.20 17.13
C GLU A 74 5.13 -6.43 16.57
N PRO A 75 6.35 -6.26 16.03
CA PRO A 75 7.19 -7.38 15.61
C PRO A 75 7.40 -8.41 16.72
N SER A 76 7.52 -9.68 16.34
CA SER A 76 7.85 -10.74 17.30
C SER A 76 9.33 -10.74 17.69
N ALA A 77 10.19 -10.14 16.87
CA ALA A 77 11.63 -9.99 17.09
C ALA A 77 12.15 -8.65 16.53
N ASP A 78 13.32 -8.21 16.99
CA ASP A 78 13.90 -6.91 16.64
C ASP A 78 14.29 -6.78 15.15
N ASP A 79 14.40 -7.89 14.43
CA ASP A 79 14.76 -7.97 13.01
C ASP A 79 13.57 -8.33 12.09
N GLU A 80 12.37 -8.45 12.65
CA GLU A 80 11.15 -8.71 11.90
C GLU A 80 10.31 -7.43 11.71
N PRO A 81 9.55 -7.32 10.61
CA PRO A 81 8.59 -6.24 10.46
C PRO A 81 7.37 -6.46 11.36
N GLY A 82 6.69 -5.36 11.71
CA GLY A 82 5.37 -5.43 12.31
C GLY A 82 4.31 -5.69 11.25
N TYR A 83 3.10 -6.01 11.71
CA TYR A 83 1.97 -6.30 10.83
C TYR A 83 0.85 -5.27 11.03
N TYR A 84 0.12 -5.00 9.96
CA TYR A 84 -0.97 -4.05 9.86
C TYR A 84 -2.22 -4.79 9.38
N GLY A 85 -3.37 -4.54 10.01
CA GLY A 85 -4.67 -5.06 9.58
C GLY A 85 -5.75 -4.01 9.78
N LEU A 86 -6.96 -4.32 9.32
CA LEU A 86 -8.12 -3.43 9.47
C LEU A 86 -8.60 -3.40 10.93
N ALA A 87 -9.15 -2.25 11.36
CA ALA A 87 -9.55 -1.98 12.74
C ALA A 87 -10.99 -2.35 13.11
#